data_AF-A0A9N9XM25-F1
#
_entry.id   AF-A0A9N9XM25-F1
#
_cell.length_a   1.000
_cell.length_b   1.000
_cell.length_c   1.000
_cell.angle_alpha   90.00
_cell.angle_beta   90.00
_cell.angle_gamma   90.00
#
_symmetry.space_group_name_H-M   'P 1'
#
loop_
_entity.id
_entity.type
_entity.pdbx_description
1 polymer ?
#
loop_
_entity_poly.entity_id
_entity_poly.type
_entity_poly.pdbx_seq_one_letter_code
_entity_poly.pdbx_strand_id
1 'polypeptide(L)'
;MLLRLLRNQTFIRRFSLAETIEDKTKVLPQILPKMGDTKVFKRKYDGRSKKRQWEDRRTDKGAGIRDLEEPKKTKVEEDLDLTADNNKIKRRKFCLLLGYSGTDYFGMQRNPNTKTIEEDLLHALHKVDLIDEDCYNQVQNMQFQRSCRTDKGVSAIRQIVSLKLKENIDIAKINEQLPEVIRVFGYKRVTKGFNSKTQCDGRTYIYLTPTVVFAPHEKEVSQKDFRLDDETFTRVNKLLENFLGTKNFHNYTSKKKPNDPSAHRFMKSFVMEKPFVNNGVEFAILKVHGQSFMLHQIRKMIGGILAVVRGLATEDLLPNSFKSEKVVIPRAPGLGLMLEYVHYDRYNHRYGSDGIHEAITWEECEDQVKEFKEKYIFPTIIETEIKEEPMIYWLHNKLARHAYDKEENESDNEGGDDEDEIKEDIVKNEETCKSNENKQENV
;
A
#
# COMPACT_ATOMS: atom_id res chain seq x y z
N MET A 1 20.26 31.24 68.60
CA MET A 1 20.80 30.62 69.83
C MET A 1 19.88 29.47 70.21
N LEU A 2 20.37 28.22 70.29
CA LEU A 2 19.74 27.01 70.90
C LEU A 2 18.27 26.62 70.52
N LEU A 3 17.87 25.35 70.33
CA LEU A 3 18.57 24.06 70.16
C LEU A 3 17.55 22.99 69.65
N ARG A 4 18.00 21.96 68.89
CA ARG A 4 17.59 20.50 68.85
C ARG A 4 16.14 20.05 69.17
N LEU A 5 15.56 18.94 68.66
CA LEU A 5 15.91 17.72 67.86
C LEU A 5 14.56 17.22 67.23
N LEU A 6 14.39 16.18 66.41
CA LEU A 6 15.23 15.12 65.79
C LEU A 6 15.61 15.54 64.33
N ARG A 7 16.03 14.78 63.29
CA ARG A 7 16.15 13.36 62.85
C ARG A 7 14.86 12.66 62.37
N ASN A 8 14.80 12.00 61.19
CA ASN A 8 15.87 11.38 60.38
C ASN A 8 15.97 11.92 58.93
N GLN A 9 17.20 11.93 58.40
CA GLN A 9 17.54 11.94 56.97
C GLN A 9 18.60 10.86 56.73
N THR A 10 18.56 10.18 55.58
CA THR A 10 19.68 9.97 54.62
C THR A 10 19.27 8.92 53.57
N PHE A 11 20.04 8.65 52.51
CA PHE A 11 20.47 9.51 51.39
C PHE A 11 21.05 8.56 50.30
N ILE A 12 21.11 9.02 49.06
CA ILE A 12 21.56 8.25 47.89
C ILE A 12 23.01 7.75 48.03
N ARG A 13 23.28 6.50 47.60
CA ARG A 13 24.56 6.15 46.93
C ARG A 13 24.43 4.96 45.98
N ARG A 14 25.03 5.08 44.78
CA ARG A 14 25.42 3.95 43.92
C ARG A 14 26.60 3.22 44.58
N PHE A 15 26.76 1.92 44.36
CA PHE A 15 28.07 1.33 44.04
C PHE A 15 27.93 0.00 43.27
N SER A 16 28.99 -0.36 42.55
CA SER A 16 29.12 -1.62 41.80
C SER A 16 29.61 -2.75 42.70
N LEU A 17 29.23 -4.00 42.37
CA LEU A 17 29.93 -5.22 42.78
C LEU A 17 29.91 -6.22 41.61
N ALA A 18 31.09 -6.70 41.24
CA ALA A 18 31.29 -7.88 40.40
C ALA A 18 31.71 -9.05 41.32
N GLU A 19 32.03 -10.22 40.73
CA GLU A 19 32.61 -11.40 41.42
C GLU A 19 31.62 -12.13 42.38
N THR A 20 31.46 -13.46 42.40
CA THR A 20 31.99 -14.55 41.55
C THR A 20 31.00 -15.72 41.56
N ILE A 21 30.80 -16.40 40.42
CA ILE A 21 30.31 -17.80 40.37
C ILE A 21 31.17 -18.56 39.36
N GLU A 22 31.55 -19.79 39.69
CA GLU A 22 32.66 -20.53 39.08
C GLU A 22 32.32 -21.27 37.76
N ASP A 23 33.38 -21.58 37.02
CA ASP A 23 33.38 -22.30 35.75
C ASP A 23 32.86 -23.76 35.88
N LYS A 24 31.88 -24.12 35.02
CA LYS A 24 31.53 -25.51 34.70
C LYS A 24 31.31 -25.72 33.19
N THR A 25 32.33 -25.41 32.40
CA THR A 25 32.46 -25.67 30.96
C THR A 25 32.46 -27.17 30.61
N LYS A 26 31.30 -27.83 30.73
CA LYS A 26 31.08 -29.15 30.11
C LYS A 26 30.86 -29.00 28.60
N VAL A 27 31.95 -29.11 27.86
CA VAL A 27 31.94 -29.18 26.38
C VAL A 27 31.13 -30.39 25.92
N LEU A 28 29.98 -30.14 25.30
CA LEU A 28 29.26 -31.13 24.49
C LEU A 28 29.84 -31.09 23.06
N PRO A 29 30.30 -32.21 22.49
CA PRO A 29 30.89 -32.22 21.16
C PRO A 29 29.84 -31.92 20.09
N GLN A 30 30.08 -30.89 19.27
CA GLN A 30 29.25 -30.61 18.11
C GLN A 30 29.48 -31.68 17.03
N ILE A 31 28.59 -32.68 16.97
CA ILE A 31 28.55 -33.66 15.88
C ILE A 31 28.01 -32.94 14.64
N LEU A 32 28.91 -32.41 13.82
CA LEU A 32 28.59 -31.89 12.49
C LEU A 32 28.15 -33.05 11.57
N PRO A 33 26.89 -33.07 11.09
CA PRO A 33 26.48 -34.07 10.11
C PRO A 33 27.15 -33.79 8.76
N LYS A 34 27.99 -34.73 8.30
CA LYS A 34 28.52 -34.72 6.93
C LYS A 34 27.38 -35.01 5.95
N MET A 35 26.67 -33.97 5.49
CA MET A 35 25.76 -34.09 4.36
C MET A 35 26.57 -34.28 3.07
N GLY A 36 26.57 -35.50 2.54
CA GLY A 36 27.14 -35.79 1.22
C GLY A 36 26.19 -35.38 0.09
N ASP A 37 26.77 -34.93 -1.02
CA ASP A 37 26.24 -34.95 -2.39
C ASP A 37 24.74 -34.67 -2.60
N THR A 38 24.19 -33.63 -1.95
CA THR A 38 22.95 -33.00 -2.40
C THR A 38 23.17 -32.38 -3.79
N LYS A 39 22.86 -33.15 -4.84
CA LYS A 39 22.93 -32.73 -6.24
C LYS A 39 22.16 -31.42 -6.45
N VAL A 40 22.90 -30.33 -6.63
CA VAL A 40 22.32 -29.00 -6.86
C VAL A 40 21.53 -29.01 -8.16
N PHE A 41 20.20 -29.06 -8.05
CA PHE A 41 19.29 -29.14 -9.19
C PHE A 41 19.21 -27.78 -9.91
N LYS A 42 20.27 -27.45 -10.67
CA LYS A 42 20.31 -26.30 -11.56
C LYS A 42 19.20 -26.44 -12.59
N ARG A 43 18.05 -25.80 -12.35
CA ARG A 43 17.09 -25.49 -13.42
C ARG A 43 17.82 -24.67 -14.47
N LYS A 44 18.25 -25.31 -15.57
CA LYS A 44 18.58 -24.60 -16.81
C LYS A 44 17.35 -23.79 -17.19
N TYR A 45 17.55 -22.49 -17.38
CA TYR A 45 16.57 -21.66 -18.06
C TYR A 45 16.46 -22.20 -19.50
N ASP A 46 15.25 -22.56 -19.92
CA ASP A 46 14.99 -23.30 -21.16
C ASP A 46 14.74 -22.39 -22.38
N GLY A 47 14.90 -21.07 -22.19
CA GLY A 47 14.68 -20.06 -23.23
C GLY A 47 13.21 -19.83 -23.59
N ARG A 48 12.27 -20.54 -22.95
CA ARG A 48 10.84 -20.45 -23.30
C ARG A 48 10.19 -19.26 -22.61
N SER A 49 10.00 -18.18 -23.37
CA SER A 49 9.08 -17.11 -23.00
C SER A 49 7.69 -17.67 -22.74
N LYS A 50 7.25 -17.63 -21.47
CA LYS A 50 5.84 -17.83 -21.16
C LYS A 50 5.07 -16.61 -21.63
N LYS A 51 4.04 -16.85 -22.43
CA LYS A 51 3.06 -15.83 -22.84
C LYS A 51 2.38 -15.19 -21.63
N ARG A 52 1.86 -13.99 -21.84
CA ARG A 52 1.29 -13.14 -20.79
C ARG A 52 0.01 -13.77 -20.24
N GLN A 53 -0.28 -13.59 -18.95
CA GLN A 53 -1.48 -14.18 -18.31
C GLN A 53 -2.81 -13.66 -18.89
N TRP A 54 -2.79 -12.62 -19.72
CA TRP A 54 -3.93 -12.09 -20.46
C TRP A 54 -3.90 -12.36 -21.98
N GLU A 55 -2.85 -13.03 -22.49
CA GLU A 55 -2.83 -13.58 -23.86
C GLU A 55 -3.63 -14.89 -23.95
N ASP A 56 -3.94 -15.53 -22.80
CA ASP A 56 -4.78 -16.72 -22.66
C ASP A 56 -6.30 -16.43 -22.82
N ARG A 57 -6.67 -15.53 -23.75
CA ARG A 57 -8.05 -15.34 -24.22
C ARG A 57 -8.11 -15.27 -25.75
N ARG A 58 -8.12 -16.46 -26.37
CA ARG A 58 -8.70 -16.67 -27.71
C ARG A 58 -9.85 -17.67 -27.61
N THR A 59 -11.02 -17.27 -28.12
CA THR A 59 -12.30 -17.97 -27.96
C THR A 59 -12.58 -18.87 -29.16
N ASP A 60 -11.66 -19.79 -29.42
CA ASP A 60 -11.60 -20.55 -30.68
C ASP A 60 -12.01 -22.00 -30.41
N LYS A 61 -13.32 -22.28 -30.50
CA LYS A 61 -13.85 -23.66 -30.36
C LYS A 61 -13.30 -24.52 -31.50
N GLY A 62 -12.46 -25.50 -31.15
CA GLY A 62 -11.75 -26.31 -32.14
C GLY A 62 -12.67 -27.14 -33.03
N ALA A 63 -12.70 -26.81 -34.33
CA ALA A 63 -13.03 -27.77 -35.37
C ALA A 63 -11.76 -28.61 -35.64
N GLY A 64 -11.85 -29.92 -35.48
CA GLY A 64 -10.69 -30.81 -35.60
C GLY A 64 -10.24 -30.98 -37.06
N ILE A 65 -8.98 -30.68 -37.33
CA ILE A 65 -8.26 -31.08 -38.55
C ILE A 65 -7.05 -31.93 -38.15
N ARG A 66 -6.74 -32.91 -39.00
CA ARG A 66 -5.88 -34.07 -38.69
C ARG A 66 -4.39 -33.78 -38.78
N ASP A 67 -3.61 -34.72 -38.27
CA ASP A 67 -2.16 -34.81 -38.34
C ASP A 67 -1.63 -34.57 -39.77
N LEU A 68 -0.64 -33.70 -39.88
CA LEU A 68 0.27 -33.58 -41.02
C LEU A 68 1.68 -33.44 -40.48
N GLU A 69 2.60 -34.28 -40.96
CA GLU A 69 3.99 -34.30 -40.49
C GLU A 69 4.76 -33.09 -41.02
N GLU A 70 5.35 -32.28 -40.13
CA GLU A 70 6.30 -31.24 -40.56
C GLU A 70 7.64 -31.88 -40.97
N PRO A 71 8.16 -31.62 -42.18
CA PRO A 71 9.42 -32.19 -42.63
C PRO A 71 10.60 -31.57 -41.90
N LYS A 72 11.55 -32.42 -41.47
CA LYS A 72 12.82 -32.01 -40.84
C LYS A 72 13.62 -31.09 -41.76
N LYS A 73 13.56 -29.78 -41.55
CA LYS A 73 14.46 -28.84 -42.23
C LYS A 73 15.86 -28.92 -41.62
N THR A 74 16.84 -29.19 -42.49
CA THR A 74 18.26 -29.29 -42.17
C THR A 74 18.78 -27.97 -41.60
N LYS A 75 19.80 -28.04 -40.73
CA LYS A 75 20.66 -26.87 -40.48
C LYS A 75 21.28 -26.42 -41.80
N VAL A 76 21.10 -25.15 -42.13
CA VAL A 76 22.05 -24.38 -42.94
C VAL A 76 22.61 -23.33 -42.00
N GLU A 77 23.93 -23.28 -41.86
CA GLU A 77 24.62 -22.28 -41.06
C GLU A 77 25.02 -21.15 -42.01
N GLU A 78 24.19 -20.09 -42.05
CA GLU A 78 24.51 -18.85 -42.76
C GLU A 78 25.22 -17.90 -41.78
N ASP A 79 26.53 -17.71 -41.97
CA ASP A 79 27.35 -16.77 -41.19
C ASP A 79 26.99 -15.31 -41.52
N LEU A 80 25.90 -14.82 -40.93
CA LEU A 80 25.45 -13.43 -41.07
C LEU A 80 26.00 -12.54 -39.94
N ASP A 81 27.18 -11.99 -40.25
CA ASP A 81 27.76 -10.74 -39.75
C ASP A 81 28.03 -10.58 -38.23
N LEU A 82 29.29 -10.83 -37.85
CA LEU A 82 29.82 -10.65 -36.50
C LEU A 82 30.23 -9.18 -36.18
N THR A 83 29.40 -8.19 -36.55
CA THR A 83 29.69 -6.75 -36.31
C THR A 83 28.66 -6.01 -35.43
N ALA A 84 27.76 -6.72 -34.75
CA ALA A 84 26.90 -6.11 -33.72
C ALA A 84 27.70 -5.60 -32.52
N ASP A 85 27.75 -4.27 -32.32
CA ASP A 85 28.50 -3.61 -31.25
C ASP A 85 28.14 -4.18 -29.86
N ASN A 86 29.10 -4.87 -29.25
CA ASN A 86 28.89 -5.63 -28.02
C ASN A 86 29.06 -4.77 -26.75
N ASN A 87 28.81 -3.46 -26.85
CA ASN A 87 28.69 -2.49 -25.74
C ASN A 87 27.47 -2.79 -24.84
N LYS A 88 27.48 -3.96 -24.21
CA LYS A 88 26.36 -4.52 -23.44
C LYS A 88 26.14 -3.75 -22.14
N ILE A 89 25.35 -2.69 -22.22
CA ILE A 89 25.24 -1.65 -21.21
C ILE A 89 25.03 -2.24 -19.80
N LYS A 90 25.96 -1.90 -18.92
CA LYS A 90 26.15 -2.46 -17.58
C LYS A 90 25.03 -2.04 -16.62
N ARG A 91 23.92 -2.79 -16.60
CA ARG A 91 22.80 -2.53 -15.69
C ARG A 91 23.03 -3.06 -14.26
N ARG A 92 22.64 -2.28 -13.24
CA ARG A 92 22.65 -2.65 -11.82
C ARG A 92 21.24 -2.66 -11.24
N LYS A 93 21.02 -3.40 -10.15
CA LYS A 93 19.74 -3.43 -9.44
C LYS A 93 19.68 -2.27 -8.45
N PHE A 94 18.63 -1.47 -8.54
CA PHE A 94 18.33 -0.36 -7.64
C PHE A 94 16.92 -0.54 -7.05
N CYS A 95 16.65 0.16 -5.94
CA CYS A 95 15.29 0.59 -5.62
C CYS A 95 15.18 2.12 -5.78
N LEU A 96 13.97 2.59 -6.10
CA LEU A 96 13.62 4.01 -6.17
C LEU A 96 12.54 4.30 -5.12
N LEU A 97 12.63 5.46 -4.48
CA LEU A 97 11.59 6.03 -3.62
C LEU A 97 10.73 7.01 -4.41
N LEU A 98 9.40 6.86 -4.33
CA LEU A 98 8.45 7.71 -5.04
C LEU A 98 7.30 8.19 -4.16
N GLY A 99 6.88 9.43 -4.40
CA GLY A 99 5.60 9.98 -3.96
C GLY A 99 4.72 10.32 -5.17
N TYR A 100 3.41 10.20 -5.02
CA TYR A 100 2.43 10.63 -5.98
C TYR A 100 1.06 10.91 -5.34
N SER A 101 0.35 11.87 -5.93
CA SER A 101 -1.10 11.96 -5.76
C SER A 101 -1.77 10.93 -6.67
N GLY A 102 -2.70 10.15 -6.14
CA GLY A 102 -3.41 9.09 -6.88
C GLY A 102 -4.57 9.61 -7.74
N THR A 103 -4.95 10.87 -7.59
CA THR A 103 -6.00 11.55 -8.36
C THR A 103 -5.74 11.46 -9.86
N ASP A 104 -6.77 11.13 -10.63
CA ASP A 104 -6.73 10.90 -12.08
C ASP A 104 -5.76 9.79 -12.54
N TYR A 105 -5.42 8.84 -11.66
CA TYR A 105 -4.71 7.60 -12.00
C TYR A 105 -5.52 6.35 -11.65
N PHE A 106 -5.50 5.38 -12.56
CA PHE A 106 -6.09 4.05 -12.39
C PHE A 106 -5.17 3.11 -11.58
N GLY A 107 -4.63 3.66 -10.48
CA GLY A 107 -3.72 3.00 -9.54
C GLY A 107 -2.26 2.93 -10.00
N MET A 108 -1.47 2.20 -9.21
CA MET A 108 -0.03 2.07 -9.46
C MET A 108 0.30 1.33 -10.76
N GLN A 109 -0.32 0.18 -10.99
CA GLN A 109 0.20 -0.80 -11.95
C GLN A 109 -0.22 -0.52 -13.39
N ARG A 110 0.74 -0.53 -14.33
CA ARG A 110 0.50 -0.46 -15.77
C ARG A 110 -0.55 -1.48 -16.22
N ASN A 111 -1.65 -1.00 -16.76
CA ASN A 111 -2.68 -1.76 -17.47
C ASN A 111 -2.91 -1.12 -18.86
N PRO A 112 -3.42 -1.86 -19.87
CA PRO A 112 -3.61 -1.32 -21.23
C PRO A 112 -4.63 -0.17 -21.25
N ASN A 113 -4.35 0.87 -22.04
CA ASN A 113 -5.23 2.01 -22.30
C ASN A 113 -5.65 2.85 -21.07
N THR A 114 -4.98 2.69 -19.93
CA THR A 114 -5.25 3.44 -18.68
C THR A 114 -4.05 4.25 -18.23
N LYS A 115 -4.26 5.49 -17.78
CA LYS A 115 -3.23 6.32 -17.15
C LYS A 115 -2.88 5.76 -15.76
N THR A 116 -1.62 5.44 -15.51
CA THR A 116 -1.14 4.80 -14.27
C THR A 116 0.22 5.31 -13.87
N ILE A 117 0.55 5.28 -12.57
CA ILE A 117 1.83 5.79 -12.06
C ILE A 117 3.03 5.06 -12.67
N GLU A 118 2.90 3.76 -12.95
CA GLU A 118 3.95 3.00 -13.64
C GLU A 118 4.14 3.41 -15.09
N GLU A 119 3.09 3.79 -15.83
CA GLU A 119 3.25 4.25 -17.22
C GLU A 119 4.13 5.50 -17.27
N ASP A 120 3.78 6.55 -16.51
CA ASP A 120 4.52 7.81 -16.48
C ASP A 120 5.96 7.60 -16.00
N LEU A 121 6.19 6.74 -14.99
CA LEU A 121 7.53 6.38 -14.52
C LEU A 121 8.35 5.65 -15.60
N LEU A 122 7.76 4.68 -16.30
CA LEU A 122 8.43 3.91 -17.34
C LEU A 122 8.77 4.80 -18.55
N HIS A 123 7.85 5.67 -18.96
CA HIS A 123 8.02 6.64 -20.02
C HIS A 123 9.11 7.68 -19.68
N ALA A 124 9.12 8.21 -18.46
CA ALA A 124 10.17 9.11 -17.98
C ALA A 124 11.56 8.43 -17.98
N LEU A 125 11.65 7.21 -17.44
CA LEU A 125 12.90 6.42 -17.43
C LEU A 125 13.40 6.08 -18.84
N HIS A 126 12.49 5.91 -19.81
CA HIS A 126 12.85 5.66 -21.21
C HIS A 126 13.36 6.93 -21.89
N LYS A 127 12.67 8.06 -21.72
CA LYS A 127 13.09 9.37 -22.27
C LYS A 127 14.48 9.82 -21.81
N VAL A 128 14.89 9.48 -20.60
CA VAL A 128 16.24 9.79 -20.08
C VAL A 128 17.26 8.67 -20.34
N ASP A 129 16.93 7.71 -21.22
CA ASP A 129 17.79 6.61 -21.65
C ASP A 129 18.33 5.75 -20.48
N LEU A 130 17.58 5.62 -19.37
CA LEU A 130 17.93 4.71 -18.26
C LEU A 130 17.44 3.27 -18.48
N ILE A 131 16.45 3.10 -19.36
CA ILE A 131 15.96 1.81 -19.89
C ILE A 131 15.93 1.86 -21.43
N ASP A 132 15.92 0.70 -22.08
CA ASP A 132 15.69 0.58 -23.53
C ASP A 132 14.21 0.31 -23.85
N GLU A 133 13.84 0.45 -25.12
CA GLU A 133 12.52 0.13 -25.68
C GLU A 133 12.07 -1.30 -25.30
N ASP A 134 12.99 -2.27 -25.25
CA ASP A 134 12.75 -3.65 -24.80
C ASP A 134 12.32 -3.73 -23.32
N CYS A 135 12.90 -2.92 -22.43
CA CYS A 135 12.48 -2.85 -21.03
C CYS A 135 11.26 -1.96 -20.82
N TYR A 136 11.04 -0.94 -21.66
CA TYR A 136 9.83 -0.11 -21.66
C TYR A 136 8.60 -0.97 -22.06
N ASN A 137 8.68 -1.74 -23.14
CA ASN A 137 7.61 -2.65 -23.55
C ASN A 137 7.47 -3.89 -22.66
N GLN A 138 8.58 -4.41 -22.14
CA GLN A 138 8.57 -5.62 -21.29
C GLN A 138 9.41 -5.43 -20.02
N VAL A 139 8.78 -4.82 -19.01
CA VAL A 139 9.37 -4.47 -17.70
C VAL A 139 9.98 -5.65 -16.93
N GLN A 140 9.64 -6.89 -17.29
CA GLN A 140 10.26 -8.12 -16.79
C GLN A 140 11.76 -8.20 -17.16
N ASN A 141 12.17 -7.63 -18.29
CA ASN A 141 13.55 -7.64 -18.79
C ASN A 141 14.49 -6.90 -17.81
N MET A 142 14.04 -5.75 -17.27
CA MET A 142 14.71 -5.04 -16.17
C MET A 142 14.34 -5.56 -14.77
N GLN A 143 13.56 -6.63 -14.65
CA GLN A 143 13.06 -7.17 -13.37
C GLN A 143 12.34 -6.14 -12.49
N PHE A 144 11.46 -5.33 -13.09
CA PHE A 144 10.67 -4.32 -12.39
C PHE A 144 9.69 -4.96 -11.39
N GLN A 145 9.70 -4.47 -10.15
CA GLN A 145 8.80 -4.86 -9.06
C GLN A 145 8.36 -3.62 -8.27
N ARG A 146 7.18 -3.68 -7.63
CA ARG A 146 6.59 -2.63 -6.81
C ARG A 146 6.24 -3.19 -5.42
N SER A 147 6.55 -2.46 -4.34
CA SER A 147 6.34 -2.96 -2.96
C SER A 147 4.86 -3.08 -2.60
N CYS A 148 4.06 -2.15 -3.14
CA CYS A 148 2.62 -2.07 -3.02
C CYS A 148 1.99 -1.86 -4.41
N ARG A 149 0.79 -2.41 -4.60
CA ARG A 149 -0.14 -1.92 -5.63
C ARG A 149 -1.13 -1.05 -4.86
N THR A 150 -1.22 0.24 -5.20
CA THR A 150 -2.35 1.08 -4.80
C THR A 150 -3.48 0.87 -5.80
N ASP A 151 -4.71 0.93 -5.29
CA ASP A 151 -5.93 0.91 -6.10
C ASP A 151 -6.10 2.28 -6.80
N LYS A 152 -7.16 2.46 -7.60
CA LYS A 152 -7.50 3.75 -8.23
C LYS A 152 -7.64 4.86 -7.17
N GLY A 153 -7.22 6.08 -7.49
CA GLY A 153 -7.29 7.24 -6.58
C GLY A 153 -6.33 7.22 -5.37
N VAL A 154 -5.91 6.03 -4.92
CA VAL A 154 -5.11 5.84 -3.70
C VAL A 154 -3.69 6.37 -3.89
N SER A 155 -3.34 7.37 -3.07
CA SER A 155 -2.05 8.06 -3.10
C SER A 155 -0.94 7.28 -2.39
N ALA A 156 0.32 7.67 -2.61
CA ALA A 156 1.45 7.16 -1.83
C ALA A 156 2.51 8.24 -1.67
N ILE A 157 3.12 8.34 -0.50
CA ILE A 157 4.24 9.26 -0.29
C ILE A 157 5.60 8.55 -0.25
N ARG A 158 5.64 7.25 0.11
CA ARG A 158 6.86 6.43 0.07
C ARG A 158 6.64 5.07 -0.60
N GLN A 159 6.15 5.09 -1.85
CA GLN A 159 6.14 3.90 -2.72
C GLN A 159 7.59 3.49 -3.04
N ILE A 160 7.83 2.18 -3.16
CA ILE A 160 9.17 1.63 -3.44
C ILE A 160 9.10 0.65 -4.60
N VAL A 161 9.72 1.01 -5.73
CA VAL A 161 9.94 0.07 -6.84
C VAL A 161 11.37 -0.47 -6.81
N SER A 162 11.61 -1.61 -7.47
CA SER A 162 12.96 -2.10 -7.70
C SER A 162 13.13 -2.72 -9.08
N LEU A 163 14.19 -2.31 -9.77
CA LEU A 163 14.41 -2.54 -11.19
C LEU A 163 15.90 -2.51 -11.53
N LYS A 164 16.26 -2.83 -12.78
CA LYS A 164 17.62 -2.73 -13.31
C LYS A 164 17.76 -1.53 -14.24
N LEU A 165 18.59 -0.58 -13.85
CA LEU A 165 18.89 0.63 -14.62
C LEU A 165 20.37 0.66 -15.01
N LYS A 166 20.74 1.53 -15.94
CA LYS A 166 22.14 1.91 -16.17
C LYS A 166 22.76 2.49 -14.88
N GLU A 167 24.09 2.49 -14.79
CA GLU A 167 24.80 3.27 -13.75
C GLU A 167 24.69 4.78 -14.11
N ASN A 168 24.95 5.68 -13.14
CA ASN A 168 24.77 7.15 -13.26
C ASN A 168 23.30 7.60 -13.41
N ILE A 169 22.47 7.31 -12.40
CA ILE A 169 21.08 7.78 -12.34
C ILE A 169 21.03 9.26 -11.95
N ASP A 170 20.48 10.08 -12.83
CA ASP A 170 20.20 11.50 -12.59
C ASP A 170 18.73 11.67 -12.18
N ILE A 171 18.48 12.04 -10.92
CA ILE A 171 17.13 12.23 -10.41
C ILE A 171 16.45 13.43 -11.07
N ALA A 172 17.16 14.55 -11.27
CA ALA A 172 16.59 15.78 -11.82
C ALA A 172 16.05 15.54 -13.23
N LYS A 173 16.78 14.83 -14.09
CA LYS A 173 16.31 14.49 -15.45
C LYS A 173 15.11 13.55 -15.45
N ILE A 174 15.06 12.54 -14.58
CA ILE A 174 13.83 11.73 -14.40
C ILE A 174 12.67 12.64 -13.95
N ASN A 175 12.98 13.66 -13.16
CA ASN A 175 11.98 14.53 -12.56
C ASN A 175 11.39 15.53 -13.58
N GLU A 176 12.20 16.07 -14.50
CA GLU A 176 11.78 16.89 -15.65
C GLU A 176 10.81 16.16 -16.60
N GLN A 177 10.84 14.83 -16.65
CA GLN A 177 9.98 14.01 -17.53
C GLN A 177 8.74 13.43 -16.85
N LEU A 178 8.49 13.79 -15.58
CA LEU A 178 7.34 13.36 -14.79
C LEU A 178 6.45 14.56 -14.43
N PRO A 179 5.11 14.40 -14.43
CA PRO A 179 4.20 15.46 -14.00
C PRO A 179 4.46 15.84 -12.53
N GLU A 180 4.13 17.07 -12.12
CA GLU A 180 4.40 17.55 -10.75
C GLU A 180 3.82 16.65 -9.67
N VAL A 181 2.68 16.01 -9.94
CA VAL A 181 1.99 15.07 -9.03
C VAL A 181 2.64 13.68 -8.90
N ILE A 182 3.80 13.42 -9.51
CA ILE A 182 4.62 12.20 -9.31
C ILE A 182 6.09 12.60 -9.13
N ARG A 183 6.68 12.38 -7.95
CA ARG A 183 8.11 12.63 -7.68
C ARG A 183 8.89 11.35 -7.34
N VAL A 184 10.15 11.34 -7.76
CA VAL A 184 11.16 10.35 -7.36
C VAL A 184 12.15 11.09 -6.47
N PHE A 185 12.15 10.80 -5.16
CA PHE A 185 12.97 11.52 -4.18
C PHE A 185 14.39 10.98 -4.06
N GLY A 186 14.58 9.68 -4.31
CA GLY A 186 15.85 9.02 -4.07
C GLY A 186 15.96 7.65 -4.73
N TYR A 187 17.19 7.14 -4.78
CA TYR A 187 17.47 5.75 -5.14
C TYR A 187 18.54 5.14 -4.24
N LYS A 188 18.53 3.81 -4.10
CA LYS A 188 19.55 3.04 -3.39
C LYS A 188 20.03 1.84 -4.22
N ARG A 189 21.32 1.54 -4.17
CA ARG A 189 21.90 0.35 -4.78
C ARG A 189 21.70 -0.86 -3.87
N VAL A 190 21.05 -1.88 -4.42
CA VAL A 190 20.57 -3.06 -3.67
C VAL A 190 21.13 -4.36 -4.24
N THR A 191 21.00 -5.46 -3.49
CA THR A 191 21.49 -6.77 -3.95
C THR A 191 20.89 -7.17 -5.31
N LYS A 192 21.64 -7.94 -6.11
CA LYS A 192 21.20 -8.43 -7.44
C LYS A 192 19.87 -9.19 -7.41
N GLY A 193 19.53 -9.80 -6.26
CA GLY A 193 18.28 -10.54 -6.05
C GLY A 193 17.13 -9.71 -5.49
N PHE A 194 17.32 -8.40 -5.23
CA PHE A 194 16.35 -7.61 -4.47
C PHE A 194 14.98 -7.50 -5.15
N ASN A 195 13.92 -7.73 -4.37
CA ASN A 195 12.54 -7.56 -4.79
C ASN A 195 11.76 -6.78 -3.72
N SER A 196 11.34 -5.55 -4.07
CA SER A 196 10.62 -4.62 -3.20
C SER A 196 9.28 -5.18 -2.70
N LYS A 197 8.63 -6.09 -3.45
CA LYS A 197 7.39 -6.73 -3.00
C LYS A 197 7.62 -7.74 -1.89
N THR A 198 8.58 -8.63 -2.08
CA THR A 198 8.74 -9.85 -1.27
C THR A 198 9.71 -9.72 -0.10
N GLN A 199 10.57 -8.69 -0.10
CA GLN A 199 11.48 -8.38 1.01
C GLN A 199 11.02 -7.19 1.87
N CYS A 200 9.82 -6.66 1.60
CA CYS A 200 9.18 -5.66 2.43
C CYS A 200 8.48 -6.33 3.63
N ASP A 201 8.88 -5.91 4.84
CA ASP A 201 8.53 -6.51 6.12
C ASP A 201 7.22 -5.97 6.73
N GLY A 202 6.75 -4.83 6.24
CA GLY A 202 5.53 -4.17 6.68
C GLY A 202 5.23 -2.93 5.85
N ARG A 203 3.99 -2.45 5.94
CA ARG A 203 3.55 -1.19 5.32
C ARG A 203 2.85 -0.36 6.39
N THR A 204 3.14 0.94 6.43
CA THR A 204 2.29 1.91 7.13
C THR A 204 1.42 2.61 6.09
N TYR A 205 0.11 2.58 6.31
CA TYR A 205 -0.85 3.43 5.60
C TYR A 205 -1.42 4.44 6.58
N ILE A 206 -1.92 5.55 6.06
CA ILE A 206 -2.84 6.42 6.78
C ILE A 206 -4.16 6.55 6.02
N TYR A 207 -5.23 6.81 6.77
CA TYR A 207 -6.53 7.24 6.26
C TYR A 207 -6.82 8.63 6.84
N LEU A 208 -6.84 9.66 5.98
CA LEU A 208 -7.22 11.03 6.32
C LEU A 208 -8.72 11.19 6.09
N THR A 209 -9.45 11.75 7.06
CA THR A 209 -10.92 11.89 7.00
C THR A 209 -11.39 13.11 7.80
N PRO A 210 -12.46 13.82 7.38
CA PRO A 210 -13.11 14.79 8.26
C PRO A 210 -13.69 14.07 9.49
N THR A 211 -13.69 14.70 10.68
CA THR A 211 -14.04 14.03 11.95
C THR A 211 -15.54 13.80 12.15
N VAL A 212 -16.40 14.51 11.40
CA VAL A 212 -17.86 14.34 11.40
C VAL A 212 -18.31 12.90 11.05
N VAL A 213 -17.42 12.09 10.47
CA VAL A 213 -17.64 10.64 10.27
C VAL A 213 -17.85 9.88 11.59
N PHE A 214 -17.33 10.40 12.71
CA PHE A 214 -17.51 9.84 14.04
C PHE A 214 -18.75 10.38 14.78
N ALA A 215 -19.47 11.36 14.23
CA ALA A 215 -20.71 11.86 14.81
C ALA A 215 -21.77 10.72 14.92
N PRO A 216 -22.54 10.62 16.02
CA PRO A 216 -23.66 9.67 16.13
C PRO A 216 -24.62 9.81 14.95
N HIS A 217 -25.12 8.69 14.40
CA HIS A 217 -25.95 8.71 13.18
C HIS A 217 -27.21 9.60 13.32
N GLU A 218 -27.81 9.61 14.52
CA GLU A 218 -29.01 10.39 14.88
C GLU A 218 -28.80 11.92 14.84
N LYS A 219 -27.55 12.39 14.72
CA LYS A 219 -27.21 13.82 14.69
C LYS A 219 -26.77 14.25 13.29
N GLU A 220 -27.66 14.92 12.58
CA GLU A 220 -27.27 15.71 11.40
C GLU A 220 -26.46 16.93 11.88
N VAL A 221 -25.18 17.01 11.48
CA VAL A 221 -24.25 18.10 11.84
C VAL A 221 -23.38 18.38 10.61
N SER A 222 -23.17 19.66 10.28
CA SER A 222 -22.25 20.03 9.20
C SER A 222 -20.81 19.66 9.54
N GLN A 223 -20.02 19.28 8.52
CA GLN A 223 -18.57 19.08 8.66
C GLN A 223 -17.82 20.31 9.19
N LYS A 224 -18.38 21.52 9.02
CA LYS A 224 -17.80 22.77 9.54
C LYS A 224 -18.04 22.98 11.03
N ASP A 225 -19.16 22.49 11.55
CA ASP A 225 -19.60 22.73 12.93
C ASP A 225 -19.23 21.59 13.89
N PHE A 226 -19.05 20.36 13.38
CA PHE A 226 -18.63 19.22 14.19
C PHE A 226 -17.17 19.33 14.66
N ARG A 227 -16.90 19.00 15.92
CA ARG A 227 -15.56 18.80 16.48
C ARG A 227 -15.56 17.53 17.33
N LEU A 228 -14.48 16.76 17.27
CA LEU A 228 -14.35 15.48 17.96
C LEU A 228 -14.00 15.68 19.43
N ASP A 229 -14.86 15.17 20.32
CA ASP A 229 -14.59 15.15 21.76
C ASP A 229 -13.57 14.07 22.16
N ASP A 230 -12.89 14.28 23.29
CA ASP A 230 -11.85 13.38 23.83
C ASP A 230 -12.41 11.99 24.19
N GLU A 231 -13.71 11.86 24.51
CA GLU A 231 -14.35 10.57 24.81
C GLU A 231 -14.47 9.72 23.55
N THR A 232 -14.99 10.30 22.46
CA THR A 232 -15.10 9.67 21.14
C THR A 232 -13.71 9.39 20.56
N PHE A 233 -12.75 10.31 20.69
CA PHE A 233 -11.34 10.06 20.34
C PHE A 233 -10.76 8.84 21.07
N THR A 234 -11.04 8.71 22.36
CA THR A 234 -10.59 7.58 23.19
C THR A 234 -11.31 6.28 22.82
N ARG A 235 -12.63 6.34 22.59
CA ARG A 235 -13.45 5.20 22.16
C ARG A 235 -13.00 4.67 20.80
N VAL A 236 -12.75 5.53 19.82
CA VAL A 236 -12.22 5.13 18.50
C VAL A 236 -10.87 4.41 18.67
N ASN A 237 -9.91 4.99 19.40
CA ASN A 237 -8.61 4.34 19.61
C ASN A 237 -8.73 2.98 20.29
N LYS A 238 -9.57 2.84 21.34
CA LYS A 238 -9.87 1.55 21.97
C LYS A 238 -10.48 0.55 21.00
N LEU A 239 -11.37 0.98 20.10
CA LEU A 239 -11.95 0.09 19.08
C LEU A 239 -10.91 -0.36 18.05
N LEU A 240 -9.92 0.47 17.69
CA LEU A 240 -8.83 0.10 16.77
C LEU A 240 -7.93 -1.04 17.31
N GLU A 241 -7.83 -1.20 18.63
CA GLU A 241 -7.09 -2.31 19.25
C GLU A 241 -7.64 -3.70 18.83
N ASN A 242 -8.91 -3.78 18.44
CA ASN A 242 -9.53 -5.02 17.96
C ASN A 242 -8.84 -5.59 16.70
N PHE A 243 -8.07 -4.82 15.95
CA PHE A 243 -7.36 -5.30 14.76
C PHE A 243 -5.96 -5.87 15.04
N LEU A 244 -5.42 -5.65 16.24
CA LEU A 244 -4.01 -5.93 16.55
C LEU A 244 -3.68 -7.43 16.65
N GLY A 245 -2.41 -7.76 16.38
CA GLY A 245 -1.93 -9.14 16.38
C GLY A 245 -2.28 -9.90 15.09
N THR A 246 -2.22 -11.23 15.15
CA THR A 246 -2.56 -12.11 14.01
C THR A 246 -4.04 -12.46 14.07
N LYS A 247 -4.82 -12.01 13.08
CA LYS A 247 -6.26 -12.31 12.97
C LYS A 247 -6.64 -12.77 11.57
N ASN A 248 -7.82 -13.34 11.44
CA ASN A 248 -8.37 -13.84 10.19
C ASN A 248 -9.23 -12.76 9.50
N PHE A 249 -8.69 -12.11 8.46
CA PHE A 249 -9.33 -10.94 7.84
C PHE A 249 -10.23 -11.31 6.64
N HIS A 250 -10.81 -12.52 6.61
CA HIS A 250 -11.63 -13.00 5.47
C HIS A 250 -12.92 -12.20 5.21
N ASN A 251 -13.47 -11.51 6.21
CA ASN A 251 -14.61 -10.59 6.06
C ASN A 251 -14.18 -9.18 5.58
N TYR A 252 -12.89 -8.86 5.68
CA TYR A 252 -12.33 -7.56 5.28
C TYR A 252 -11.85 -7.53 3.82
N THR A 253 -12.10 -8.57 3.03
CA THR A 253 -11.77 -8.61 1.59
C THR A 253 -12.78 -9.49 0.87
N SER A 254 -13.01 -9.23 -0.42
CA SER A 254 -13.85 -10.08 -1.26
C SER A 254 -13.12 -11.38 -1.65
N LYS A 255 -13.90 -12.39 -2.06
CA LYS A 255 -13.41 -13.69 -2.59
C LYS A 255 -12.45 -14.46 -1.64
N LYS A 256 -12.57 -14.28 -0.31
CA LYS A 256 -11.90 -15.10 0.73
C LYS A 256 -12.88 -15.87 1.62
N LYS A 257 -12.56 -17.15 1.84
CA LYS A 257 -13.29 -18.06 2.75
C LYS A 257 -12.71 -18.00 4.17
N PRO A 258 -13.49 -18.29 5.22
CA PRO A 258 -12.99 -18.25 6.60
C PRO A 258 -11.84 -19.22 6.88
N ASN A 259 -11.79 -20.35 6.17
CA ASN A 259 -10.76 -21.38 6.33
C ASN A 259 -9.52 -21.18 5.44
N ASP A 260 -9.41 -20.06 4.69
CA ASP A 260 -8.24 -19.79 3.84
C ASP A 260 -7.07 -19.28 4.71
N PRO A 261 -5.93 -20.01 4.81
CA PRO A 261 -4.78 -19.55 5.59
C PRO A 261 -4.22 -18.23 5.07
N SER A 262 -4.38 -17.95 3.77
CA SER A 262 -3.95 -16.69 3.16
C SER A 262 -4.88 -15.50 3.45
N ALA A 263 -5.94 -15.66 4.26
CA ALA A 263 -6.71 -14.57 4.86
C ALA A 263 -6.12 -14.07 6.20
N HIS A 264 -5.18 -14.79 6.82
CA HIS A 264 -4.58 -14.39 8.09
C HIS A 264 -3.57 -13.25 7.90
N ARG A 265 -3.70 -12.16 8.68
CA ARG A 265 -2.80 -10.99 8.62
C ARG A 265 -2.39 -10.55 10.02
N PHE A 266 -1.21 -9.95 10.10
CA PHE A 266 -0.61 -9.43 11.34
C PHE A 266 -0.57 -7.90 11.32
N MET A 267 -1.28 -7.27 12.24
CA MET A 267 -1.23 -5.82 12.48
C MET A 267 -0.34 -5.52 13.69
N LYS A 268 0.64 -4.63 13.52
CA LYS A 268 1.56 -4.18 14.57
C LYS A 268 0.97 -3.03 15.40
N SER A 269 0.33 -2.08 14.73
CA SER A 269 -0.35 -0.94 15.37
C SER A 269 -1.48 -0.41 14.47
N PHE A 270 -2.50 0.17 15.09
CA PHE A 270 -3.55 0.94 14.44
C PHE A 270 -4.03 1.98 15.45
N VAL A 271 -3.85 3.28 15.15
CA VAL A 271 -4.13 4.39 16.06
C VAL A 271 -4.76 5.55 15.29
N MET A 272 -5.50 6.42 15.98
CA MET A 272 -5.95 7.70 15.46
C MET A 272 -5.13 8.83 16.09
N GLU A 273 -4.50 9.64 15.25
CA GLU A 273 -3.74 10.82 15.66
C GLU A 273 -4.68 11.96 16.06
N LYS A 274 -4.21 12.92 16.86
CA LYS A 274 -5.06 14.04 17.31
C LYS A 274 -5.64 14.81 16.13
N PRO A 275 -6.92 15.22 16.17
CA PRO A 275 -7.52 16.02 15.12
C PRO A 275 -6.82 17.38 14.90
N PHE A 276 -7.00 17.92 13.70
CA PHE A 276 -6.56 19.27 13.32
C PHE A 276 -7.62 19.93 12.44
N VAL A 277 -7.69 21.27 12.46
CA VAL A 277 -8.63 22.03 11.62
C VAL A 277 -7.92 22.56 10.39
N ASN A 278 -8.53 22.37 9.21
CA ASN A 278 -8.10 22.98 7.95
C ASN A 278 -9.34 23.52 7.20
N ASN A 279 -9.26 24.74 6.67
CA ASN A 279 -10.36 25.42 5.95
C ASN A 279 -11.72 25.40 6.69
N GLY A 280 -11.68 25.43 8.03
CA GLY A 280 -12.87 25.44 8.90
C GLY A 280 -13.45 24.06 9.23
N VAL A 281 -13.02 23.00 8.56
CA VAL A 281 -13.41 21.60 8.82
C VAL A 281 -12.32 20.92 9.66
N GLU A 282 -12.71 20.04 10.57
CA GLU A 282 -11.78 19.26 11.38
C GLU A 282 -11.53 17.88 10.74
N PHE A 283 -10.26 17.46 10.71
CA PHE A 283 -9.78 16.21 10.14
C PHE A 283 -9.00 15.39 11.17
N ALA A 284 -9.04 14.06 11.02
CA ALA A 284 -8.22 13.12 11.78
C ALA A 284 -7.49 12.14 10.84
N ILE A 285 -6.37 11.60 11.34
CA ILE A 285 -5.51 10.65 10.64
C ILE A 285 -5.54 9.31 11.37
N LEU A 286 -6.03 8.26 10.71
CA LEU A 286 -5.98 6.89 11.23
C LEU A 286 -4.79 6.15 10.61
N LYS A 287 -3.77 5.83 11.42
CA LYS A 287 -2.47 5.30 11.00
C LYS A 287 -2.37 3.81 11.33
N VAL A 288 -2.21 2.96 10.32
CA VAL A 288 -2.15 1.49 10.45
C VAL A 288 -0.83 0.92 9.94
N HIS A 289 -0.14 0.13 10.77
CA HIS A 289 1.06 -0.61 10.39
C HIS A 289 0.77 -2.11 10.41
N GLY A 290 0.73 -2.73 9.22
CA GLY A 290 0.56 -4.17 9.05
C GLY A 290 1.71 -4.82 8.28
N GLN A 291 1.96 -6.11 8.50
CA GLN A 291 2.97 -6.85 7.73
C GLN A 291 2.62 -6.90 6.23
N SER A 292 1.34 -7.11 5.93
CA SER A 292 0.75 -7.06 4.59
C SER A 292 -0.76 -6.83 4.70
N PHE A 293 -1.38 -6.44 3.60
CA PHE A 293 -2.81 -6.17 3.49
C PHE A 293 -3.41 -6.92 2.29
N MET A 294 -4.72 -7.12 2.29
CA MET A 294 -5.53 -7.64 1.18
C MET A 294 -6.26 -6.51 0.47
N LEU A 295 -6.83 -6.80 -0.70
CA LEU A 295 -7.66 -5.87 -1.46
C LEU A 295 -8.80 -5.33 -0.58
N HIS A 296 -9.04 -4.03 -0.61
CA HIS A 296 -10.01 -3.31 0.23
C HIS A 296 -9.82 -3.44 1.76
N GLN A 297 -8.81 -4.15 2.28
CA GLN A 297 -8.74 -4.50 3.72
C GLN A 297 -8.79 -3.29 4.64
N ILE A 298 -7.99 -2.26 4.36
CA ILE A 298 -7.95 -1.05 5.19
C ILE A 298 -9.28 -0.29 5.10
N ARG A 299 -9.85 -0.18 3.90
CA ARG A 299 -11.15 0.48 3.65
C ARG A 299 -12.32 -0.22 4.38
N LYS A 300 -12.31 -1.56 4.46
CA LYS A 300 -13.28 -2.32 5.27
C LYS A 300 -12.97 -2.24 6.78
N MET A 301 -11.70 -2.16 7.20
CA MET A 301 -11.33 -1.93 8.61
C MET A 301 -11.82 -0.56 9.11
N ILE A 302 -11.66 0.50 8.30
CA ILE A 302 -12.20 1.84 8.57
C ILE A 302 -13.75 1.80 8.58
N GLY A 303 -14.39 1.23 7.55
CA GLY A 303 -15.85 1.18 7.48
C GLY A 303 -16.50 0.45 8.65
N GLY A 304 -15.93 -0.67 9.11
CA GLY A 304 -16.39 -1.40 10.29
C GLY A 304 -16.27 -0.59 11.59
N ILE A 305 -15.24 0.26 11.73
CA ILE A 305 -15.13 1.20 12.87
C ILE A 305 -16.21 2.28 12.79
N LEU A 306 -16.43 2.88 11.61
CA LEU A 306 -17.44 3.93 11.44
C LEU A 306 -18.86 3.41 11.70
N ALA A 307 -19.18 2.17 11.30
CA ALA A 307 -20.44 1.52 11.66
C ALA A 307 -20.68 1.47 13.19
N VAL A 308 -19.67 1.03 13.95
CA VAL A 308 -19.75 0.88 15.41
C VAL A 308 -19.73 2.22 16.15
N VAL A 309 -18.91 3.17 15.70
CA VAL A 309 -18.79 4.48 16.35
C VAL A 309 -20.09 5.28 16.20
N ARG A 310 -20.68 5.28 14.99
CA ARG A 310 -21.93 6.00 14.69
C ARG A 310 -23.20 5.36 15.27
N GLY A 311 -23.10 4.15 15.83
CA GLY A 311 -24.24 3.40 16.40
C GLY A 311 -25.03 2.54 15.40
N LEU A 312 -24.53 2.37 14.17
CA LEU A 312 -25.15 1.52 13.14
C LEU A 312 -24.90 0.01 13.34
N ALA A 313 -23.91 -0.34 14.16
CA ALA A 313 -23.62 -1.72 14.56
C ALA A 313 -23.15 -1.78 16.03
N THR A 314 -23.31 -2.93 16.68
CA THR A 314 -22.84 -3.16 18.05
C THR A 314 -21.32 -3.32 18.11
N GLU A 315 -20.69 -3.05 19.26
CA GLU A 315 -19.23 -3.19 19.40
C GLU A 315 -18.74 -4.64 19.19
N ASP A 316 -19.62 -5.63 19.39
CA ASP A 316 -19.41 -7.05 19.08
C ASP A 316 -19.15 -7.34 17.59
N LEU A 317 -19.52 -6.44 16.66
CA LEU A 317 -19.22 -6.58 15.23
C LEU A 317 -17.72 -6.85 15.01
N LEU A 318 -16.85 -6.10 15.70
CA LEU A 318 -15.41 -6.20 15.51
C LEU A 318 -14.84 -7.56 15.96
N PRO A 319 -15.00 -8.03 17.22
CA PRO A 319 -14.52 -9.36 17.61
C PRO A 319 -15.22 -10.50 16.86
N ASN A 320 -16.49 -10.37 16.48
CA ASN A 320 -17.20 -11.40 15.71
C ASN A 320 -16.71 -11.51 14.26
N SER A 321 -16.34 -10.39 13.62
CA SER A 321 -15.88 -10.37 12.21
C SER A 321 -14.66 -11.23 11.91
N PHE A 322 -13.87 -11.63 12.93
CA PHE A 322 -12.70 -12.52 12.80
C PHE A 322 -13.03 -14.00 13.05
N LYS A 323 -14.26 -14.33 13.45
CA LYS A 323 -14.77 -15.71 13.60
C LYS A 323 -15.02 -16.34 12.21
N SER A 324 -15.50 -17.58 12.19
CA SER A 324 -15.83 -18.30 10.95
C SER A 324 -17.11 -17.80 10.26
N GLU A 325 -17.95 -17.05 10.95
CA GLU A 325 -19.19 -16.46 10.41
C GLU A 325 -18.89 -15.43 9.31
N LYS A 326 -19.74 -15.38 8.28
CA LYS A 326 -19.65 -14.35 7.24
C LYS A 326 -20.34 -13.09 7.74
N VAL A 327 -19.65 -11.96 7.65
CA VAL A 327 -20.14 -10.65 8.04
C VAL A 327 -19.85 -9.69 6.89
N VAL A 328 -20.86 -8.98 6.40
CA VAL A 328 -20.68 -7.98 5.35
C VAL A 328 -20.16 -6.69 5.99
N ILE A 329 -18.85 -6.45 5.88
CA ILE A 329 -18.22 -5.23 6.41
C ILE A 329 -18.26 -4.13 5.32
N PRO A 330 -18.79 -2.92 5.61
CA PRO A 330 -18.87 -1.83 4.66
C PRO A 330 -17.48 -1.32 4.22
N ARG A 331 -17.34 -0.99 2.93
CA ARG A 331 -16.10 -0.46 2.32
C ARG A 331 -16.14 1.08 2.33
N ALA A 332 -15.26 1.72 3.10
CA ALA A 332 -15.06 3.18 3.02
C ALA A 332 -14.52 3.61 1.64
N PRO A 333 -14.63 4.90 1.24
CA PRO A 333 -13.99 5.47 0.05
C PRO A 333 -12.46 5.26 -0.05
N GLY A 334 -11.91 5.50 -1.25
CA GLY A 334 -10.47 5.40 -1.52
C GLY A 334 -9.69 6.69 -1.26
N LEU A 335 -10.33 7.85 -1.43
CA LEU A 335 -9.72 9.20 -1.41
C LEU A 335 -8.79 9.45 -0.22
N GLY A 336 -9.26 9.19 1.01
CA GLY A 336 -8.48 9.41 2.23
C GLY A 336 -7.28 8.48 2.42
N LEU A 337 -7.16 7.38 1.66
CA LEU A 337 -6.14 6.36 1.85
C LEU A 337 -4.81 6.72 1.18
N MET A 338 -3.72 6.72 1.95
CA MET A 338 -2.36 6.90 1.45
C MET A 338 -1.37 5.87 2.01
N LEU A 339 -0.47 5.36 1.16
CA LEU A 339 0.72 4.62 1.60
C LEU A 339 1.78 5.58 2.17
N GLU A 340 1.95 5.59 3.49
CA GLU A 340 2.88 6.46 4.22
C GLU A 340 4.32 5.90 4.25
N TYR A 341 4.48 4.58 4.47
CA TYR A 341 5.81 3.98 4.64
C TYR A 341 5.87 2.50 4.21
N VAL A 342 7.04 2.07 3.73
CA VAL A 342 7.33 0.69 3.29
C VAL A 342 8.57 0.21 4.03
N HIS A 343 8.41 -0.76 4.92
CA HIS A 343 9.44 -1.20 5.88
C HIS A 343 10.32 -2.31 5.29
N TYR A 344 11.63 -2.24 5.56
CA TYR A 344 12.67 -3.14 5.05
C TYR A 344 13.69 -3.54 6.13
N ASP A 345 13.29 -3.49 7.41
CA ASP A 345 14.09 -3.72 8.60
C ASP A 345 14.99 -4.98 8.48
N ARG A 346 14.46 -6.09 7.95
CA ARG A 346 15.19 -7.36 7.78
C ARG A 346 16.16 -7.33 6.61
N TYR A 347 15.93 -6.51 5.58
CA TYR A 347 16.91 -6.27 4.52
C TYR A 347 18.04 -5.39 5.05
N ASN A 348 17.70 -4.29 5.74
CA ASN A 348 18.66 -3.32 6.29
C ASN A 348 19.59 -4.01 7.29
N HIS A 349 19.05 -4.80 8.23
CA HIS A 349 19.84 -5.58 9.19
C HIS A 349 20.76 -6.64 8.52
N ARG A 350 20.42 -7.12 7.32
CA ARG A 350 21.17 -8.20 6.65
C ARG A 350 22.22 -7.71 5.64
N TYR A 351 22.00 -6.55 5.02
CA TYR A 351 22.83 -6.04 3.91
C TYR A 351 23.28 -4.59 4.07
N GLY A 352 22.60 -3.78 4.90
CA GLY A 352 22.88 -2.34 5.01
C GLY A 352 24.24 -1.98 5.65
N SER A 353 24.98 -2.98 6.13
CA SER A 353 26.33 -2.84 6.71
C SER A 353 27.37 -3.72 6.02
N ASP A 354 27.09 -4.28 4.83
CA ASP A 354 28.01 -5.19 4.13
C ASP A 354 29.08 -4.48 3.26
N GLY A 355 29.05 -3.16 3.20
CA GLY A 355 30.00 -2.32 2.46
C GLY A 355 29.83 -2.32 0.94
N ILE A 356 28.85 -3.06 0.40
CA ILE A 356 28.59 -3.21 -1.04
C ILE A 356 27.17 -2.74 -1.41
N HIS A 357 26.23 -2.87 -0.47
CA HIS A 357 24.84 -2.46 -0.62
C HIS A 357 24.47 -1.41 0.43
N GLU A 358 23.55 -0.52 0.07
CA GLU A 358 23.06 0.50 0.99
C GLU A 358 21.90 -0.05 1.83
N ALA A 359 21.74 0.50 3.04
CA ALA A 359 20.48 0.40 3.76
C ALA A 359 19.37 1.14 2.98
N ILE A 360 18.16 0.59 3.01
CA ILE A 360 16.96 1.24 2.47
C ILE A 360 16.41 2.15 3.58
N THR A 361 17.08 3.28 3.75
CA THR A 361 16.66 4.46 4.52
C THR A 361 16.65 5.68 3.58
N TRP A 362 15.97 6.75 4.00
CA TRP A 362 15.59 7.87 3.12
C TRP A 362 15.65 9.23 3.85
N GLU A 363 16.40 9.30 4.94
CA GLU A 363 16.51 10.47 5.82
C GLU A 363 17.04 11.70 5.05
N GLU A 364 17.88 11.49 4.03
CA GLU A 364 18.45 12.53 3.17
C GLU A 364 17.44 13.29 2.30
N CYS A 365 16.19 12.80 2.19
CA CYS A 365 15.13 13.42 1.38
C CYS A 365 13.83 13.65 2.16
N GLU A 366 13.82 13.44 3.48
CA GLU A 366 12.61 13.49 4.31
C GLU A 366 11.90 14.87 4.25
N ASP A 367 12.65 15.97 4.13
CA ASP A 367 12.07 17.31 3.93
C ASP A 367 11.34 17.46 2.59
N GLN A 368 11.90 16.92 1.50
CA GLN A 368 11.26 16.91 0.17
C GLN A 368 10.00 16.03 0.16
N VAL A 369 10.07 14.89 0.86
CA VAL A 369 8.96 13.96 1.05
C VAL A 369 7.85 14.63 1.86
N LYS A 370 8.18 15.40 2.90
CA LYS A 370 7.22 16.20 3.65
C LYS A 370 6.62 17.32 2.80
N GLU A 371 7.44 18.12 2.11
CA GLU A 371 6.96 19.21 1.25
C GLU A 371 5.98 18.70 0.19
N PHE A 372 6.31 17.59 -0.50
CA PHE A 372 5.45 17.00 -1.51
C PHE A 372 4.09 16.55 -0.95
N LYS A 373 4.09 15.96 0.26
CA LYS A 373 2.88 15.51 0.94
C LYS A 373 1.95 16.68 1.26
N GLU A 374 2.50 17.74 1.85
CA GLU A 374 1.76 18.96 2.21
C GLU A 374 1.38 19.80 0.97
N LYS A 375 2.05 19.64 -0.18
CA LYS A 375 1.76 20.39 -1.42
C LYS A 375 0.78 19.67 -2.38
N TYR A 376 0.89 18.36 -2.58
CA TYR A 376 0.18 17.66 -3.66
C TYR A 376 -0.77 16.53 -3.21
N ILE A 377 -0.67 16.04 -1.96
CA ILE A 377 -1.53 14.95 -1.48
C ILE A 377 -2.55 15.47 -0.46
N PHE A 378 -2.10 16.14 0.61
CA PHE A 378 -2.99 16.60 1.67
C PHE A 378 -3.98 17.68 1.22
N PRO A 379 -3.59 18.73 0.45
CA PRO A 379 -4.54 19.68 -0.11
C PRO A 379 -5.57 18.99 -1.00
N THR A 380 -5.12 18.13 -1.92
CA THR A 380 -5.99 17.40 -2.85
C THR A 380 -7.07 16.58 -2.14
N ILE A 381 -6.73 15.88 -1.06
CA ILE A 381 -7.70 15.13 -0.24
C ILE A 381 -8.64 16.10 0.49
N ILE A 382 -8.11 17.09 1.19
CA ILE A 382 -8.88 18.03 2.04
C ILE A 382 -9.84 18.89 1.20
N GLU A 383 -9.39 19.42 0.08
CA GLU A 383 -10.20 20.24 -0.82
C GLU A 383 -11.29 19.41 -1.51
N THR A 384 -11.00 18.15 -1.89
CA THR A 384 -12.02 17.25 -2.44
C THR A 384 -13.06 16.87 -1.38
N GLU A 385 -12.67 16.58 -0.13
CA GLU A 385 -13.62 16.32 0.96
C GLU A 385 -14.49 17.55 1.30
N ILE A 386 -13.93 18.76 1.25
CA ILE A 386 -14.67 20.00 1.53
C ILE A 386 -15.61 20.39 0.38
N LYS A 387 -15.26 20.08 -0.87
CA LYS A 387 -16.00 20.49 -2.07
C LYS A 387 -17.03 19.46 -2.54
N GLU A 388 -16.65 18.19 -2.59
CA GLU A 388 -17.45 17.10 -3.17
C GLU A 388 -18.12 16.22 -2.09
N GLU A 389 -17.75 16.41 -0.82
CA GLU A 389 -18.26 15.68 0.36
C GLU A 389 -18.41 14.14 0.18
N PRO A 390 -17.49 13.41 -0.47
CA PRO A 390 -17.65 11.98 -0.79
C PRO A 390 -17.77 11.11 0.47
N MET A 391 -17.14 11.48 1.60
CA MET A 391 -17.39 10.80 2.86
C MET A 391 -18.83 11.01 3.38
N ILE A 392 -19.40 12.21 3.26
CA ILE A 392 -20.79 12.49 3.67
C ILE A 392 -21.77 11.73 2.77
N TYR A 393 -21.55 11.76 1.45
CA TYR A 393 -22.33 11.00 0.49
C TYR A 393 -22.31 9.49 0.82
N TRP A 394 -21.12 8.94 1.08
CA TRP A 394 -20.96 7.53 1.46
C TRP A 394 -21.65 7.19 2.80
N LEU A 395 -21.54 8.06 3.81
CA LEU A 395 -22.21 7.88 5.10
C LEU A 395 -23.73 7.75 4.92
N HIS A 396 -24.34 8.70 4.20
CA HIS A 396 -25.79 8.78 4.08
C HIS A 396 -26.37 7.77 3.07
N ASN A 397 -25.67 7.50 1.97
CA ASN A 397 -26.22 6.68 0.88
C ASN A 397 -25.79 5.21 0.88
N LYS A 398 -24.60 4.89 1.41
CA LYS A 398 -24.07 3.52 1.46
C LYS A 398 -24.05 2.97 2.90
N LEU A 399 -23.39 3.66 3.86
CA LEU A 399 -23.22 3.14 5.23
C LEU A 399 -24.54 3.07 6.02
N ALA A 400 -25.37 4.13 5.99
CA ALA A 400 -26.63 4.15 6.74
C ALA A 400 -27.69 3.15 6.21
N ARG A 401 -27.50 2.64 4.98
CA ARG A 401 -28.37 1.63 4.34
C ARG A 401 -27.76 0.22 4.36
N HIS A 402 -26.60 0.05 5.01
CA HIS A 402 -25.81 -1.17 4.95
C HIS A 402 -26.49 -2.35 5.66
N ALA A 403 -26.61 -3.50 4.99
CA ALA A 403 -27.23 -4.69 5.56
C ALA A 403 -26.19 -5.57 6.27
N TYR A 404 -26.12 -5.47 7.60
CA TYR A 404 -25.18 -6.26 8.41
C TYR A 404 -25.55 -7.77 8.51
N ASP A 405 -26.84 -8.11 8.36
CA ASP A 405 -27.39 -9.46 8.60
C ASP A 405 -27.66 -10.29 7.33
N LYS A 406 -27.34 -9.79 6.13
CA LYS A 406 -27.68 -10.46 4.86
C LYS A 406 -26.44 -10.70 4.01
N GLU A 407 -26.34 -11.88 3.41
CA GLU A 407 -25.38 -12.13 2.34
C GLU A 407 -25.78 -11.31 1.10
N GLU A 408 -25.10 -10.18 0.88
CA GLU A 408 -25.12 -9.52 -0.42
C GLU A 408 -24.48 -10.45 -1.45
N ASN A 409 -25.25 -10.81 -2.47
CA ASN A 409 -24.71 -11.46 -3.66
C ASN A 409 -23.89 -10.42 -4.44
N GLU A 410 -22.58 -10.30 -4.14
CA GLU A 410 -21.56 -9.60 -4.93
C GLU A 410 -21.57 -10.18 -6.38
N SER A 411 -22.51 -9.72 -7.20
CA SER A 411 -22.87 -10.30 -8.51
C SER A 411 -21.95 -9.81 -9.62
N ASP A 412 -20.66 -10.14 -9.47
CA ASP A 412 -19.55 -9.99 -10.43
C ASP A 412 -19.35 -8.61 -11.11
N ASN A 413 -20.06 -7.57 -10.68
CA ASN A 413 -19.86 -6.20 -11.16
C ASN A 413 -18.62 -5.51 -10.54
N GLU A 414 -17.52 -6.26 -10.36
CA GLU A 414 -16.19 -5.77 -9.93
C GLU A 414 -15.54 -4.80 -10.95
N GLY A 415 -16.24 -4.47 -12.04
CA GLY A 415 -15.89 -3.40 -12.98
C GLY A 415 -16.58 -2.06 -12.70
N GLY A 416 -17.53 -2.00 -11.75
CA GLY A 416 -18.05 -0.74 -11.21
C GLY A 416 -17.18 -0.27 -10.05
N ASP A 417 -16.50 0.86 -10.20
CA ASP A 417 -15.86 1.53 -9.07
C ASP A 417 -16.92 2.26 -8.23
N ASP A 418 -17.04 1.94 -6.94
CA ASP A 418 -17.88 2.72 -6.00
C ASP A 418 -17.60 4.23 -6.11
N GLU A 419 -16.36 4.61 -6.43
CA GLU A 419 -15.91 6.00 -6.56
C GLU A 419 -16.38 6.67 -7.85
N ASP A 420 -16.62 5.90 -8.91
CA ASP A 420 -17.26 6.42 -10.13
C ASP A 420 -18.78 6.52 -9.93
N GLU A 421 -19.40 5.54 -9.25
CA GLU A 421 -20.82 5.67 -8.83
C GLU A 421 -21.02 6.91 -7.95
N ILE A 422 -20.18 7.09 -6.91
CA ILE A 422 -20.23 8.26 -6.02
C ILE A 422 -20.09 9.57 -6.83
N LYS A 423 -19.12 9.65 -7.74
CA LYS A 423 -18.91 10.87 -8.55
C LYS A 423 -20.03 11.12 -9.54
N GLU A 424 -20.50 10.10 -10.24
CA GLU A 424 -21.65 10.23 -11.15
C GLU A 424 -22.92 10.64 -10.39
N ASP A 425 -23.18 10.06 -9.21
CA ASP A 425 -24.36 10.39 -8.41
C ASP A 425 -24.28 11.81 -7.83
N ILE A 426 -23.10 12.27 -7.39
CA ILE A 426 -22.89 13.66 -6.97
C ILE A 426 -23.20 14.61 -8.13
N VAL A 427 -22.67 14.35 -9.34
CA VAL A 427 -22.92 15.18 -10.53
C VAL A 427 -24.40 15.18 -10.92
N LYS A 428 -25.07 14.02 -10.94
CA LYS A 428 -26.51 13.91 -11.24
C LYS A 428 -27.36 14.69 -10.22
N ASN A 429 -26.97 14.69 -8.95
CA ASN A 429 -27.64 15.47 -7.91
C ASN A 429 -27.42 16.98 -8.09
N GLU A 430 -26.19 17.43 -8.39
CA GLU A 430 -25.91 18.84 -8.72
C GLU A 430 -26.73 19.33 -9.92
N GLU A 431 -26.76 18.57 -11.02
CA GLU A 431 -27.55 18.90 -12.22
C GLU A 431 -29.06 18.95 -11.90
N THR A 432 -29.55 18.02 -11.08
CA THR A 432 -30.96 17.99 -10.65
C THR A 432 -31.31 19.25 -9.83
N CYS A 433 -30.47 19.65 -8.86
CA CYS A 433 -30.67 20.88 -8.09
C CYS A 433 -30.68 22.12 -8.99
N LYS A 434 -29.66 22.28 -9.85
CA LYS A 434 -29.58 23.42 -10.80
C LYS A 434 -30.77 23.45 -11.76
N SER A 435 -31.34 22.29 -12.13
CA SER A 435 -32.55 22.20 -12.96
C SER A 435 -33.85 22.58 -12.23
N ASN A 436 -33.83 22.67 -10.91
CA ASN A 436 -34.97 23.08 -10.09
C ASN A 436 -34.86 24.55 -9.67
N GLU A 437 -33.66 25.06 -9.39
CA GLU A 437 -33.40 26.49 -9.17
C GLU A 437 -33.80 27.31 -10.41
N ASN A 438 -33.37 26.89 -11.62
CA ASN A 438 -33.76 27.51 -12.89
C ASN A 438 -35.29 27.47 -13.17
N LYS A 439 -36.06 26.64 -12.46
CA LYS A 439 -37.54 26.62 -12.53
C LYS A 439 -38.20 27.51 -11.47
N GLN A 440 -37.48 27.95 -10.44
CA GLN A 440 -37.98 28.88 -9.43
C GLN A 440 -37.70 30.35 -9.79
N GLU A 441 -36.68 30.63 -10.61
CA GLU A 441 -36.44 31.98 -11.16
C GLU A 441 -37.31 32.33 -12.39
N ASN A 442 -38.21 31.43 -12.83
CA ASN A 442 -39.06 31.59 -14.02
C ASN A 442 -40.57 31.45 -13.73
N VAL A 443 -41.02 31.87 -12.53
CA VAL A 443 -42.43 31.84 -12.07
C VAL A 443 -42.84 33.17 -11.46
#